data_AF-A0A357BN14-F1
#
_entry.id   AF-A0A357BN14-F1
#
_cell.length_a   1.000
_cell.length_b   1.000
_cell.length_c   1.000
_cell.angle_alpha   90.00
_cell.angle_beta   90.00
_cell.angle_gamma   90.00
#
_symmetry.space_group_name_H-M   'P 1'
#
loop_
_entity.id
_entity.type
_entity.pdbx_description
1 polymer ?
#
loop_
_entity_poly.entity_id
_entity_poly.type
_entity_poly.pdbx_seq_one_letter_code
_entity_poly.pdbx_strand_id
1 'polypeptide(L)'
;MSNTRQGLLFFVIISAFSAFFFTSRVEAGWMDKLNAATQKINEASQKMGQQTPQTQTRKAQQAEDPDRPLHLEDYDKTGSCEGKRSATCMDYMELVDHCMDPLKGYRSKLYIELIEKKLKTETLDDQLRKNLEEDLAAFKEAFKNKTDNPTIAGEKNSSRYLSDVSEEDQVYVNAEHGIFYKKNYNKCMGADHMGTGKRTEMMQDTETISGEEAVAKLRKKKAKEEEPFNCLKNLSNLRWKVMADVMEAKMKRLNPTGKERAEWEADIASIRDVAQTGAPGPTPPDPSNPTRYMLRLDSNEQVVMMQEYSRQSQEETAKCSAMAGSGKIEERPVKSGGLVDKSKSPANKQAKVQKVKEYTQEELNYGRGGSTNLLALRRDRGCADALIGHLAKLTADKLEAKLKATSGLDAQKRKEWEEDIAAWRAAGKAGKDSAESPGDDPYRWQDRLTREERQEINMQHVALNNKLMKECNSKPSGL
;
A
#
# COMPACT_ATOMS: atom_id res chain seq x y z
N MET A 1 -39.50 -53.39 46.41
CA MET A 1 -39.67 -54.36 45.30
C MET A 1 -38.95 -53.78 44.10
N SER A 2 -37.67 -54.08 43.83
CA SER A 2 -37.00 -55.37 43.60
C SER A 2 -37.41 -56.04 42.29
N ASN A 3 -36.57 -55.85 41.27
CA ASN A 3 -35.99 -56.87 40.39
C ASN A 3 -34.60 -56.32 39.95
N THR A 4 -33.44 -56.95 40.23
CA THR A 4 -32.84 -58.17 39.62
C THR A 4 -32.65 -58.05 38.09
N ARG A 5 -31.67 -58.63 37.37
CA ARG A 5 -30.35 -59.34 37.56
C ARG A 5 -29.79 -59.59 36.12
N GLN A 6 -28.52 -59.86 35.78
CA GLN A 6 -27.18 -59.84 36.40
C GLN A 6 -26.13 -59.90 35.23
N GLY A 7 -24.89 -59.40 35.37
CA GLY A 7 -23.84 -59.55 34.31
C GLY A 7 -22.60 -58.67 34.48
N LEU A 8 -21.69 -59.03 35.39
CA LEU A 8 -20.34 -59.58 35.12
C LEU A 8 -19.39 -58.64 34.34
N LEU A 9 -18.38 -58.02 34.99
CA LEU A 9 -17.12 -58.58 35.55
C LEU A 9 -16.02 -58.85 34.50
N PHE A 10 -14.96 -58.04 34.56
CA PHE A 10 -13.57 -58.48 34.32
C PHE A 10 -12.62 -57.81 35.34
N PHE A 11 -11.55 -58.51 35.69
CA PHE A 11 -10.61 -58.26 36.81
C PHE A 11 -9.75 -56.98 36.59
N VAL A 12 -9.37 -56.14 37.57
CA VAL A 12 -8.65 -56.31 38.87
C VAL A 12 -7.11 -56.37 38.76
N ILE A 13 -6.48 -55.21 39.02
CA ILE A 13 -5.28 -54.93 39.85
C ILE A 13 -4.13 -55.96 39.90
N ILE A 14 -2.91 -55.57 39.48
CA ILE A 14 -1.64 -55.93 40.16
C ILE A 14 -0.64 -54.73 40.18
N SER A 15 -0.32 -54.31 41.41
CA SER A 15 0.93 -53.76 41.98
C SER A 15 1.85 -52.73 41.29
N ALA A 16 2.24 -51.75 42.12
CA ALA A 16 3.38 -50.86 41.94
C ALA A 16 4.73 -51.55 42.21
N PHE A 17 5.80 -51.06 41.57
CA PHE A 17 7.16 -50.93 42.14
C PHE A 17 8.03 -50.02 41.24
N SER A 18 9.06 -49.38 41.82
CA SER A 18 10.06 -48.46 41.21
C SER A 18 9.91 -46.98 41.58
N ALA A 19 10.19 -46.66 42.85
CA ALA A 19 10.77 -45.36 43.16
C ALA A 19 12.23 -45.35 42.70
N PHE A 20 12.62 -44.43 41.81
CA PHE A 20 14.02 -44.13 41.52
C PHE A 20 14.28 -42.64 41.71
N PHE A 21 15.32 -42.35 42.48
CA PHE A 21 15.70 -40.99 42.87
C PHE A 21 16.26 -40.23 41.66
N PHE A 22 15.74 -39.03 41.41
CA PHE A 22 16.48 -37.96 40.74
C PHE A 22 16.45 -36.71 41.60
N THR A 23 17.59 -36.40 42.20
CA THR A 23 17.85 -35.12 42.88
C THR A 23 18.10 -34.04 41.82
N SER A 24 17.05 -33.30 41.47
CA SER A 24 17.21 -32.09 40.67
C SER A 24 17.96 -31.02 41.46
N ARG A 25 19.21 -30.73 41.04
CA ARG A 25 19.85 -29.47 41.41
C ARG A 25 19.02 -28.32 40.86
N VAL A 26 18.70 -27.36 41.71
CA VAL A 26 18.03 -26.12 41.31
C VAL A 26 19.02 -25.27 40.52
N GLU A 27 19.03 -25.41 39.20
CA GLU A 27 19.63 -24.40 38.33
C GLU A 27 18.72 -23.17 38.29
N ALA A 28 19.32 -21.98 38.45
CA ALA A 28 18.59 -20.71 38.39
C ALA A 28 17.80 -20.60 37.08
N GLY A 29 16.52 -20.26 37.21
CA GLY A 29 15.56 -20.34 36.12
C GLY A 29 15.92 -19.40 34.98
N TRP A 30 15.42 -19.70 33.78
CA TRP A 30 15.58 -18.82 32.61
C TRP A 30 15.12 -17.37 32.90
N MET A 31 14.08 -17.19 33.72
CA MET A 31 13.61 -15.89 34.20
C MET A 31 14.64 -15.14 35.06
N ASP A 32 15.41 -15.83 35.91
CA ASP A 32 16.47 -15.20 36.72
C ASP A 32 17.62 -14.71 35.83
N LYS A 33 17.96 -15.49 34.79
CA LYS A 33 18.93 -15.09 33.76
C LYS A 33 18.44 -13.88 32.95
N LEU A 34 17.14 -13.80 32.67
CA LEU A 34 16.49 -12.69 31.97
C LEU A 34 16.46 -11.40 32.82
N ASN A 35 16.14 -11.53 34.11
CA ASN A 35 16.16 -10.42 35.07
C ASN A 35 17.59 -9.90 35.27
N ALA A 36 18.58 -10.79 35.43
CA ALA A 36 19.99 -10.42 35.55
C ALA A 36 20.55 -9.77 34.27
N ALA A 37 20.11 -10.21 33.08
CA ALA A 37 20.46 -9.55 31.82
C ALA A 37 19.84 -8.14 31.73
N THR A 38 18.58 -7.99 32.12
CA THR A 38 17.87 -6.69 32.13
C THR A 38 18.49 -5.71 33.12
N GLN A 39 18.89 -6.16 34.32
CA GLN A 39 19.63 -5.33 35.28
C GLN A 39 20.97 -4.84 34.70
N LYS A 40 21.76 -5.73 34.07
CA LYS A 40 23.03 -5.34 33.43
C LYS A 40 22.87 -4.32 32.30
N ILE A 41 21.78 -4.41 31.53
CA ILE A 41 21.46 -3.41 30.49
C ILE A 41 21.13 -2.05 31.12
N ASN A 42 20.35 -2.03 32.19
CA ASN A 42 20.01 -0.79 32.90
C ASN A 42 21.24 -0.14 33.57
N GLU A 43 22.13 -0.94 34.20
CA GLU A 43 23.41 -0.47 34.75
C GLU A 43 24.36 0.05 33.66
N ALA A 44 24.42 -0.60 32.50
CA ALA A 44 25.21 -0.14 31.36
C ALA A 44 24.70 1.20 30.81
N SER A 45 23.38 1.35 30.67
CA SER A 45 22.76 2.62 30.26
C SER A 45 23.01 3.76 31.25
N GLN A 46 22.95 3.49 32.56
CA GLN A 46 23.28 4.49 33.58
C GLN A 46 24.77 4.90 33.56
N LYS A 47 25.68 3.96 33.28
CA LYS A 47 27.12 4.27 33.13
C LYS A 47 27.45 5.04 31.85
N MET A 48 26.75 4.77 30.74
CA MET A 48 26.90 5.56 29.50
C MET A 48 26.35 6.99 29.63
N GLY A 49 25.37 7.23 30.52
CA GLY A 49 24.85 8.56 30.83
C GLY A 49 25.81 9.50 31.58
N GLN A 50 27.00 9.02 32.02
CA GLN A 50 27.97 9.81 32.79
C GLN A 50 29.24 10.20 32.00
N GLN A 51 29.33 9.89 30.72
CA GLN A 51 30.45 10.31 29.85
C GLN A 51 29.98 11.05 28.61
N THR A 52 29.45 12.26 28.82
CA THR A 52 29.37 13.29 27.78
C THR A 52 30.50 14.30 28.02
N PRO A 53 31.40 14.55 27.05
CA PRO A 53 32.32 15.68 27.12
C PRO A 53 31.52 16.99 27.24
N GLN A 54 31.98 17.92 28.07
CA GLN A 54 31.34 19.23 28.21
C GLN A 54 31.58 20.08 26.94
N THR A 55 30.72 19.95 25.94
CA THR A 55 30.61 20.96 24.88
C THR A 55 30.15 22.27 25.49
N GLN A 56 30.92 23.35 25.29
CA GLN A 56 30.64 24.64 25.91
C GLN A 56 29.29 25.21 25.45
N THR A 57 28.37 25.42 26.39
CA THR A 57 27.05 26.00 26.13
C THR A 57 27.16 27.48 25.76
N ARG A 58 27.34 27.79 24.47
CA ARG A 58 27.18 29.16 23.96
C ARG A 58 25.70 29.54 24.07
N LYS A 59 25.41 30.73 24.62
CA LYS A 59 24.05 31.17 24.96
C LYS A 59 23.10 31.12 23.74
N ALA A 60 22.09 30.25 23.79
CA ALA A 60 20.99 30.28 22.84
C ALA A 60 20.05 31.46 23.18
N GLN A 61 20.10 32.53 22.40
CA GLN A 61 19.20 33.67 22.59
C GLN A 61 18.96 34.51 21.32
N GLN A 62 18.40 33.88 20.29
CA GLN A 62 17.44 34.49 19.36
C GLN A 62 16.83 33.38 18.50
N ALA A 63 15.55 33.52 18.12
CA ALA A 63 14.98 32.68 17.07
C ALA A 63 15.59 33.14 15.75
N GLU A 64 16.46 32.33 15.15
CA GLU A 64 17.08 32.69 13.88
C GLU A 64 16.04 32.71 12.76
N ASP A 65 16.09 33.78 11.97
CA ASP A 65 15.30 33.94 10.76
C ASP A 65 15.67 32.83 9.75
N PRO A 66 14.73 31.96 9.34
CA PRO A 66 15.01 30.87 8.40
C PRO A 66 15.50 31.37 7.02
N ASP A 67 15.21 32.63 6.67
CA ASP A 67 15.63 33.26 5.42
C ASP A 67 17.00 33.95 5.51
N ARG A 68 17.65 33.96 6.67
CA ARG A 68 19.03 34.45 6.80
C ARG A 68 19.99 33.62 5.92
N PRO A 69 20.83 34.25 5.08
CA PRO A 69 21.84 33.52 4.31
C PRO A 69 22.84 32.82 5.24
N LEU A 70 23.15 31.56 4.95
CA LEU A 70 24.19 30.83 5.69
C LEU A 70 25.56 31.37 5.27
N HIS A 71 26.22 32.11 6.17
CA HIS A 71 27.61 32.54 5.98
C HIS A 71 28.55 31.39 6.37
N LEU A 72 28.83 30.49 5.41
CA LEU A 72 29.78 29.37 5.56
C LEU A 72 31.23 29.81 5.88
N GLU A 73 31.50 31.11 5.88
CA GLU A 73 32.81 31.71 6.15
C GLU A 73 33.05 31.90 7.66
N ASP A 74 31.99 31.96 8.47
CA ASP A 74 32.07 32.15 9.93
C ASP A 74 32.29 30.83 10.72
N TYR A 75 32.31 29.68 10.04
CA TYR A 75 32.55 28.38 10.68
C TYR A 75 34.05 28.12 10.82
N ASP A 76 34.53 28.03 12.06
CA ASP A 76 35.96 27.96 12.38
C ASP A 76 36.56 26.60 11.97
N LYS A 77 37.29 26.59 10.84
CA LYS A 77 37.85 25.40 10.19
C LYS A 77 39.04 24.85 10.95
N THR A 78 38.78 24.27 12.11
CA THR A 78 39.77 23.59 12.96
C THR A 78 39.95 22.10 12.61
N GLY A 79 39.16 21.59 11.66
CA GLY A 79 39.31 20.25 11.07
C GLY A 79 40.55 20.14 10.17
N SER A 80 41.41 19.16 10.46
CA SER A 80 42.68 18.91 9.75
C SER A 80 42.49 18.21 8.39
N CYS A 81 41.84 18.87 7.43
CA CYS A 81 41.80 18.44 6.03
C CYS A 81 42.79 19.26 5.16
N GLU A 82 44.09 18.92 5.19
CA GLU A 82 45.09 19.41 4.22
C GLU A 82 44.87 18.76 2.83
N GLY A 83 43.83 19.21 2.12
CA GLY A 83 43.51 18.74 0.79
C GLY A 83 42.22 19.35 0.26
N LYS A 84 42.15 19.60 -1.05
CA LYS A 84 40.94 20.12 -1.71
C LYS A 84 39.75 19.20 -1.40
N ARG A 85 38.71 19.75 -0.75
CA ARG A 85 37.42 19.13 -0.39
C ARG A 85 37.13 17.83 -1.14
N SER A 86 37.60 16.71 -0.61
CA SER A 86 37.26 15.39 -1.10
C SER A 86 36.01 14.89 -0.38
N ALA A 87 35.24 14.01 -1.02
CA ALA A 87 34.03 13.42 -0.45
C ALA A 87 34.31 12.48 0.76
N THR A 88 35.55 12.45 1.26
CA THR A 88 36.02 11.64 2.39
C THR A 88 36.39 12.48 3.63
N CYS A 89 36.32 13.82 3.58
CA CYS A 89 36.47 14.64 4.79
C CYS A 89 35.17 14.61 5.62
N MET A 90 35.29 14.23 6.89
CA MET A 90 34.19 14.23 7.87
C MET A 90 33.51 15.60 7.96
N ASP A 91 34.29 16.67 7.83
CA ASP A 91 33.88 18.08 7.79
C ASP A 91 32.72 18.34 6.81
N TYR A 92 32.62 17.60 5.69
CA TYR A 92 31.50 17.76 4.76
C TYR A 92 30.19 17.18 5.32
N MET A 93 30.26 16.03 6.00
CA MET A 93 29.08 15.43 6.64
C MET A 93 28.62 16.26 7.84
N GLU A 94 29.54 16.82 8.62
CA GLU A 94 29.23 17.76 9.71
C GLU A 94 28.62 19.06 9.17
N LEU A 95 29.15 19.59 8.06
CA LEU A 95 28.58 20.77 7.40
C LEU A 95 27.17 20.52 6.85
N VAL A 96 26.92 19.33 6.26
CA VAL A 96 25.60 18.95 5.79
C VAL A 96 24.63 18.74 6.96
N ASP A 97 25.05 18.07 8.04
CA ASP A 97 24.22 17.89 9.23
C ASP A 97 23.85 19.24 9.88
N HIS A 98 24.83 20.15 10.01
CA HIS A 98 24.58 21.49 10.54
C HIS A 98 23.69 22.34 9.60
N CYS A 99 23.87 22.23 8.28
CA CYS A 99 22.98 22.92 7.34
C CYS A 99 21.55 22.34 7.35
N MET A 100 21.40 21.06 7.69
CA MET A 100 20.10 20.39 7.84
C MET A 100 19.53 20.48 9.27
N ASP A 101 20.24 21.10 10.23
CA ASP A 101 19.74 21.38 11.60
C ASP A 101 18.34 22.02 11.64
N PRO A 102 17.95 22.96 10.75
CA PRO A 102 16.61 23.55 10.76
C PRO A 102 15.48 22.53 10.59
N LEU A 103 15.75 21.35 10.03
CA LEU A 103 14.78 20.27 9.85
C LEU A 103 14.53 19.47 11.12
N LYS A 104 15.48 19.43 12.05
CA LYS A 104 15.45 18.58 13.25
C LYS A 104 14.33 19.04 14.20
N GLY A 105 13.22 18.30 14.22
CA GLY A 105 12.01 18.65 14.98
C GLY A 105 10.99 19.51 14.20
N TYR A 106 11.22 19.83 12.92
CA TYR A 106 10.27 20.65 12.16
C TYR A 106 8.93 19.94 11.92
N ARG A 107 8.92 18.61 11.82
CA ARG A 107 7.68 17.82 11.74
C ARG A 107 6.93 17.85 13.07
N SER A 108 7.66 17.80 14.20
CA SER A 108 7.07 18.02 15.52
C SER A 108 6.41 19.40 15.61
N LYS A 109 7.04 20.46 15.09
CA LYS A 109 6.44 21.81 15.03
C LYS A 109 5.11 21.83 14.25
N LEU A 110 5.06 21.20 13.07
CA LEU A 110 3.83 21.14 12.27
C LEU A 110 2.70 20.39 13.01
N TYR A 111 3.01 19.30 13.71
CA TYR A 111 2.02 18.61 14.54
C TYR A 111 1.57 19.45 15.76
N ILE A 112 2.44 20.24 16.39
CA ILE A 112 2.04 21.19 17.45
C ILE A 112 1.00 22.18 16.93
N GLU A 113 1.29 22.84 15.80
CA GLU A 113 0.40 23.85 15.21
C GLU A 113 -0.95 23.25 14.80
N LEU A 114 -0.92 22.03 14.23
CA LEU A 114 -2.12 21.30 13.84
C LEU A 114 -2.96 20.89 15.06
N ILE A 115 -2.37 20.24 16.07
CA ILE A 115 -3.09 19.78 17.26
C ILE A 115 -3.65 20.97 18.05
N GLU A 116 -2.89 22.06 18.20
CA GLU A 116 -3.39 23.28 18.82
C GLU A 116 -4.57 23.90 18.07
N LYS A 117 -4.60 23.82 16.74
CA LYS A 117 -5.74 24.26 15.95
C LYS A 117 -6.95 23.37 16.24
N LYS A 118 -6.83 22.05 16.13
CA LYS A 118 -7.93 21.10 16.37
C LYS A 118 -8.54 21.26 17.77
N LEU A 119 -7.71 21.32 18.82
CA LEU A 119 -8.16 21.52 20.21
C LEU A 119 -8.97 22.82 20.42
N LYS A 120 -8.70 23.86 19.62
CA LYS A 120 -9.37 25.17 19.66
C LYS A 120 -10.61 25.25 18.75
N THR A 121 -10.62 24.59 17.60
CA THR A 121 -11.66 24.79 16.56
C THR A 121 -12.64 23.63 16.40
N GLU A 122 -12.30 22.43 16.87
CA GLU A 122 -13.11 21.22 16.66
C GLU A 122 -13.88 20.80 17.92
N THR A 123 -15.07 20.25 17.71
CA THR A 123 -15.83 19.54 18.75
C THR A 123 -15.30 18.11 18.81
N LEU A 124 -14.47 17.85 19.81
CA LEU A 124 -13.83 16.57 20.09
C LEU A 124 -14.52 15.91 21.29
N ASP A 125 -14.60 14.57 21.30
CA ASP A 125 -14.97 13.84 22.50
C ASP A 125 -13.87 13.93 23.58
N ASP A 126 -14.23 13.66 24.84
CA ASP A 126 -13.33 13.84 25.99
C ASP A 126 -12.08 12.97 25.90
N GLN A 127 -12.17 11.76 25.33
CA GLN A 127 -11.04 10.85 25.22
C GLN A 127 -10.07 11.29 24.12
N LEU A 128 -10.58 11.66 22.94
CA LEU A 128 -9.76 12.20 21.85
C LEU A 128 -9.12 13.54 22.23
N ARG A 129 -9.86 14.43 22.92
CA ARG A 129 -9.30 15.68 23.46
C ARG A 129 -8.12 15.40 24.38
N LYS A 130 -8.28 14.47 25.33
CA LYS A 130 -7.22 14.07 26.25
C LYS A 130 -6.01 13.47 25.51
N ASN A 131 -6.23 12.58 24.55
CA ASN A 131 -5.15 11.99 23.75
C ASN A 131 -4.34 13.10 23.04
N LEU A 132 -5.02 14.05 22.39
CA LEU A 132 -4.40 15.16 21.67
C LEU A 132 -3.66 16.13 22.61
N GLU A 133 -4.12 16.33 23.85
CA GLU A 133 -3.39 17.12 24.86
C GLU A 133 -2.09 16.42 25.32
N GLU A 134 -2.12 15.10 25.50
CA GLU A 134 -0.93 14.27 25.78
C GLU A 134 0.07 14.30 24.61
N ASP A 135 -0.42 14.16 23.37
CA ASP A 135 0.40 14.21 22.15
C ASP A 135 1.03 15.61 21.97
N LEU A 136 0.27 16.67 22.21
CA LEU A 136 0.75 18.05 22.14
C LEU A 136 1.91 18.30 23.11
N ALA A 137 1.84 17.74 24.33
CA ALA A 137 2.93 17.82 25.29
C ALA A 137 4.17 17.02 24.81
N ALA A 138 3.96 15.81 24.29
CA ALA A 138 5.05 14.97 23.75
C ALA A 138 5.74 15.62 22.54
N PHE A 139 4.99 16.24 21.63
CA PHE A 139 5.55 16.97 20.49
C PHE A 139 6.26 18.25 20.88
N LYS A 140 5.78 19.00 21.90
CA LYS A 140 6.49 20.17 22.44
C LYS A 140 7.85 19.80 23.01
N GLU A 141 7.94 18.69 23.74
CA GLU A 141 9.23 18.18 24.24
C GLU A 141 10.11 17.63 23.10
N ALA A 142 9.53 16.97 22.10
CA ALA A 142 10.27 16.51 20.91
C ALA A 142 10.88 17.68 20.11
N PHE A 143 10.10 18.72 19.84
CA PHE A 143 10.58 19.93 19.16
C PHE A 143 11.68 20.64 19.95
N LYS A 144 11.51 20.80 21.27
CA LYS A 144 12.53 21.34 22.18
C LYS A 144 13.84 20.53 22.15
N ASN A 145 13.74 19.21 22.03
CA ASN A 145 14.88 18.30 21.91
C ASN A 145 15.35 18.08 20.45
N LYS A 146 14.90 18.92 19.51
CA LYS A 146 15.23 18.84 18.07
C LYS A 146 15.04 17.43 17.48
N THR A 147 13.91 16.80 17.76
CA THR A 147 13.57 15.47 17.25
C THR A 147 12.12 15.41 16.75
N ASP A 148 11.90 14.61 15.72
CA ASP A 148 10.58 14.32 15.13
C ASP A 148 9.94 13.04 15.68
N ASN A 149 10.57 12.44 16.70
CA ASN A 149 10.10 11.27 17.43
C ASN A 149 9.55 11.69 18.81
N PRO A 150 8.22 11.89 18.96
CA PRO A 150 7.62 12.15 20.26
C PRO A 150 7.66 10.90 21.16
N THR A 151 7.94 11.11 22.44
CA THR A 151 7.86 10.07 23.47
C THR A 151 6.66 10.37 24.36
N ILE A 152 5.58 9.62 24.19
CA ILE A 152 4.36 9.73 25.00
C ILE A 152 4.56 8.90 26.27
N ALA A 153 4.36 9.52 27.45
CA ALA A 153 4.65 8.86 28.73
C ALA A 153 3.70 7.68 28.99
N GLY A 154 4.27 6.52 29.33
CA GLY A 154 3.51 5.29 29.60
C GLY A 154 3.16 4.47 28.35
N GLU A 155 3.28 5.06 27.15
CA GLU A 155 3.01 4.36 25.89
C GLU A 155 4.22 3.60 25.36
N LYS A 156 3.98 2.38 24.86
CA LYS A 156 5.01 1.60 24.14
C LYS A 156 5.11 1.97 22.67
N ASN A 157 4.11 2.68 22.15
CA ASN A 157 4.01 3.07 20.75
C ASN A 157 4.13 4.59 20.61
N SER A 158 5.32 5.09 20.28
CA SER A 158 5.57 6.51 19.96
C SER A 158 4.75 7.03 18.77
N SER A 159 4.14 6.14 17.99
CA SER A 159 3.28 6.47 16.84
C SER A 159 1.79 6.50 17.18
N ARG A 160 1.37 6.46 18.46
CA ARG A 160 -0.06 6.52 18.86
C ARG A 160 -0.79 7.69 18.20
N TYR A 161 -0.18 8.88 18.21
CA TYR A 161 -0.76 10.09 17.64
C TYR A 161 -1.27 9.92 16.19
N LEU A 162 -0.72 8.99 15.39
CA LEU A 162 -1.18 8.70 14.02
C LEU A 162 -2.57 8.05 13.95
N SER A 163 -3.12 7.52 15.05
CA SER A 163 -4.54 7.14 15.13
C SER A 163 -5.44 8.29 15.60
N ASP A 164 -4.90 9.29 16.28
CA ASP A 164 -5.64 10.44 16.84
C ASP A 164 -5.69 11.64 15.85
N VAL A 165 -4.78 11.69 14.86
CA VAL A 165 -4.83 12.65 13.73
C VAL A 165 -5.38 12.01 12.46
N SER A 166 -6.17 12.76 11.68
CA SER A 166 -6.79 12.24 10.45
C SER A 166 -5.77 12.00 9.34
N GLU A 167 -6.12 11.19 8.36
CA GLU A 167 -5.27 11.00 7.16
C GLU A 167 -5.02 12.32 6.41
N GLU A 168 -5.99 13.24 6.43
CA GLU A 168 -5.85 14.57 5.84
C GLU A 168 -4.81 15.41 6.60
N ASP A 169 -4.85 15.38 7.93
CA ASP A 169 -3.86 16.04 8.80
C ASP A 169 -2.44 15.49 8.53
N GLN A 170 -2.32 14.17 8.39
CA GLN A 170 -1.04 13.51 8.09
C GLN A 170 -0.51 13.90 6.69
N VAL A 171 -1.39 13.96 5.68
CA VAL A 171 -1.01 14.41 4.33
C VAL A 171 -0.61 15.88 4.31
N TYR A 172 -1.32 16.75 5.05
CA TYR A 172 -0.96 18.16 5.22
C TYR A 172 0.45 18.30 5.82
N VAL A 173 0.71 17.67 6.98
CA VAL A 173 2.02 17.74 7.66
C VAL A 173 3.14 17.18 6.80
N ASN A 174 2.92 16.08 6.09
CA ASN A 174 3.94 15.49 5.22
C ASN A 174 4.26 16.37 4.00
N ALA A 175 3.27 17.08 3.43
CA ALA A 175 3.47 17.99 2.31
C ALA A 175 4.21 19.27 2.72
N GLU A 176 3.80 19.92 3.82
CA GLU A 176 4.49 21.10 4.37
C GLU A 176 5.92 20.77 4.82
N HIS A 177 6.12 19.62 5.47
CA HIS A 177 7.46 19.12 5.78
C HIS A 177 8.29 18.88 4.49
N GLY A 178 7.67 18.38 3.42
CA GLY A 178 8.33 18.20 2.11
C GLY A 178 8.78 19.51 1.46
N ILE A 179 7.95 20.55 1.52
CA ILE A 179 8.29 21.92 1.06
C ILE A 179 9.52 22.43 1.84
N PHE A 180 9.45 22.38 3.17
CA PHE A 180 10.52 22.89 4.02
C PHE A 180 11.81 22.08 3.91
N TYR A 181 11.71 20.74 3.85
CA TYR A 181 12.84 19.84 3.55
C TYR A 181 13.56 20.27 2.28
N LYS A 182 12.81 20.48 1.20
CA LYS A 182 13.38 20.86 -0.10
C LYS A 182 13.97 22.26 -0.10
N LYS A 183 13.33 23.24 0.56
CA LYS A 183 13.87 24.60 0.72
C LYS A 183 15.25 24.57 1.39
N ASN A 184 15.40 23.81 2.48
CA ASN A 184 16.67 23.66 3.19
C ASN A 184 17.67 22.82 2.38
N TYR A 185 17.26 21.69 1.82
CA TYR A 185 18.13 20.84 0.99
C TYR A 185 18.73 21.60 -0.20
N ASN A 186 17.94 22.41 -0.90
CA ASN A 186 18.43 23.26 -1.99
C ASN A 186 19.37 24.37 -1.48
N LYS A 187 19.12 24.95 -0.29
CA LYS A 187 20.02 25.92 0.38
C LYS A 187 21.37 25.27 0.70
N CYS A 188 21.37 24.01 1.15
CA CYS A 188 22.57 23.26 1.53
C CYS A 188 23.37 22.74 0.33
N MET A 189 22.71 22.07 -0.62
CA MET A 189 23.37 21.47 -1.79
C MET A 189 23.68 22.49 -2.88
N GLY A 190 22.93 23.60 -2.95
CA GLY A 190 23.19 24.73 -3.84
C GLY A 190 24.32 25.66 -3.37
N ALA A 191 24.85 25.47 -2.16
CA ALA A 191 26.13 26.05 -1.78
C ALA A 191 27.24 25.42 -2.63
N ASP A 192 28.29 26.19 -2.96
CA ASP A 192 29.43 25.75 -3.77
C ASP A 192 30.26 24.70 -3.03
N HIS A 193 29.80 23.45 -3.12
CA HIS A 193 30.39 22.26 -2.50
C HIS A 193 31.80 21.98 -3.02
N MET A 194 32.09 22.34 -4.28
CA MET A 194 33.40 22.15 -4.92
C MET A 194 34.42 23.25 -4.60
N GLY A 195 34.02 24.38 -3.99
CA GLY A 195 34.92 25.51 -3.71
C GLY A 195 35.44 26.21 -4.98
N THR A 196 34.60 26.24 -6.02
CA THR A 196 34.93 26.75 -7.37
C THR A 196 34.41 28.17 -7.65
N GLY A 197 33.76 28.81 -6.67
CA GLY A 197 33.08 30.10 -6.82
C GLY A 197 31.79 30.02 -7.64
N LYS A 198 31.24 28.82 -7.88
CA LYS A 198 30.08 28.60 -8.74
C LYS A 198 29.02 27.77 -8.04
N ARG A 199 27.81 28.33 -7.91
CA ARG A 199 26.62 27.56 -7.52
C ARG A 199 26.20 26.67 -8.70
N THR A 200 26.30 25.36 -8.53
CA THR A 200 25.56 24.40 -9.36
C THR A 200 24.17 24.27 -8.76
N GLU A 201 23.19 25.03 -9.27
CA GLU A 201 21.80 24.89 -8.85
C GLU A 201 21.25 23.53 -9.30
N MET A 202 21.28 22.54 -8.41
CA MET A 202 20.50 21.32 -8.56
C MET A 202 19.02 21.63 -8.27
N MET A 203 18.37 22.34 -9.19
CA MET A 203 16.92 22.56 -9.14
C MET A 203 16.18 21.23 -9.31
N GLN A 204 15.86 20.57 -8.19
CA GLN A 204 14.85 19.53 -8.18
C GLN A 204 13.47 20.16 -8.51
N ASP A 205 12.84 19.73 -9.61
CA ASP A 205 11.55 20.21 -10.17
C ASP A 205 10.67 20.91 -9.13
N THR A 206 10.55 22.24 -9.19
CA THR A 206 10.00 23.10 -8.11
C THR A 206 8.51 22.94 -7.84
N GLU A 207 7.84 21.97 -8.45
CA GLU A 207 6.44 21.59 -8.17
C GLU A 207 6.28 20.90 -6.79
N THR A 208 6.46 21.67 -5.72
CA THR A 208 5.98 21.30 -4.39
C THR A 208 4.57 21.83 -4.19
N ILE A 209 3.62 20.92 -4.05
CA ILE A 209 2.22 21.20 -3.76
C ILE A 209 2.07 21.60 -2.29
N SER A 210 1.22 22.58 -1.96
CA SER A 210 0.96 22.94 -0.56
C SER A 210 0.25 21.82 0.19
N GLY A 211 0.28 21.83 1.52
CA GLY A 211 -0.49 20.92 2.36
C GLY A 211 -1.99 20.98 2.05
N GLU A 212 -2.53 22.18 1.81
CA GLU A 212 -3.92 22.36 1.40
C GLU A 212 -4.22 21.75 0.02
N GLU A 213 -3.31 21.90 -0.95
CA GLU A 213 -3.46 21.30 -2.28
C GLU A 213 -3.31 19.76 -2.22
N ALA A 214 -2.43 19.24 -1.37
CA ALA A 214 -2.26 17.81 -1.13
C ALA A 214 -3.52 17.19 -0.50
N VAL A 215 -4.12 17.86 0.50
CA VAL A 215 -5.42 17.46 1.08
C VAL A 215 -6.54 17.55 0.05
N ALA A 216 -6.59 18.61 -0.77
CA ALA A 216 -7.59 18.73 -1.83
C ALA A 216 -7.45 17.61 -2.89
N LYS A 217 -6.23 17.17 -3.20
CA LYS A 217 -5.97 16.01 -4.07
C LYS A 217 -6.38 14.69 -3.40
N LEU A 218 -6.13 14.52 -2.10
CA LEU A 218 -6.60 13.35 -1.35
C LEU A 218 -8.13 13.26 -1.33
N ARG A 219 -8.83 14.37 -1.03
CA ARG A 219 -10.31 14.43 -1.05
C ARG A 219 -10.88 14.07 -2.43
N LYS A 220 -10.32 14.62 -3.51
CA LYS A 220 -10.70 14.26 -4.89
C LYS A 220 -10.46 12.78 -5.19
N LYS A 221 -9.35 12.22 -4.72
CA LYS A 221 -9.04 10.79 -4.86
C LYS A 221 -10.06 9.92 -4.11
N LYS A 222 -10.34 10.23 -2.84
CA LYS A 222 -11.33 9.50 -2.02
C LYS A 222 -12.73 9.55 -2.64
N ALA A 223 -13.20 10.73 -3.05
CA ALA A 223 -14.50 10.85 -3.74
C ALA A 223 -14.58 9.97 -5.01
N LYS A 224 -13.51 9.96 -5.82
CA LYS A 224 -13.39 9.11 -7.02
C LYS A 224 -13.28 7.61 -6.71
N GLU A 225 -12.76 7.25 -5.53
CA GLU A 225 -12.71 5.86 -5.03
C GLU A 225 -14.07 5.43 -4.43
N GLU A 226 -14.84 6.36 -3.84
CA GLU A 226 -16.19 6.14 -3.30
C GLU A 226 -17.28 6.05 -4.38
N GLU A 227 -17.16 6.79 -5.49
CA GLU A 227 -18.09 6.75 -6.62
C GLU A 227 -18.43 5.31 -7.09
N PRO A 228 -17.45 4.42 -7.35
CA PRO A 228 -17.69 3.01 -7.64
C PRO A 228 -18.47 2.27 -6.55
N PHE A 229 -18.15 2.45 -5.27
CA PHE A 229 -18.85 1.78 -4.18
C PHE A 229 -20.29 2.25 -4.04
N ASN A 230 -20.54 3.56 -4.21
CA ASN A 230 -21.89 4.13 -4.25
C ASN A 230 -22.68 3.64 -5.47
N CYS A 231 -22.02 3.46 -6.62
CA CYS A 231 -22.64 2.86 -7.81
C CYS A 231 -22.99 1.38 -7.57
N LEU A 232 -22.10 0.59 -6.97
CA LEU A 232 -22.37 -0.81 -6.59
C LEU A 232 -23.48 -0.92 -5.52
N LYS A 233 -23.61 0.05 -4.61
CA LYS A 233 -24.71 0.12 -3.65
C LYS A 233 -26.08 0.28 -4.33
N ASN A 234 -26.14 0.92 -5.50
CA ASN A 234 -27.39 1.01 -6.27
C ASN A 234 -27.80 -0.35 -6.88
N LEU A 235 -26.87 -1.29 -7.11
CA LEU A 235 -27.18 -2.63 -7.60
C LEU A 235 -27.99 -3.46 -6.61
N SER A 236 -27.80 -3.32 -5.28
CA SER A 236 -28.60 -4.07 -4.30
C SER A 236 -30.08 -3.68 -4.34
N ASN A 237 -30.37 -2.42 -4.69
CA ASN A 237 -31.72 -1.89 -4.80
C ASN A 237 -32.39 -2.24 -6.14
N LEU A 238 -31.60 -2.55 -7.17
CA LEU A 238 -32.06 -2.82 -8.52
C LEU A 238 -33.06 -4.00 -8.60
N ARG A 239 -32.84 -5.05 -7.79
CA ARG A 239 -33.77 -6.18 -7.70
C ARG A 239 -35.18 -5.74 -7.30
N TRP A 240 -35.28 -4.85 -6.31
CA TRP A 240 -36.56 -4.33 -5.83
C TRP A 240 -37.23 -3.46 -6.88
N LYS A 241 -36.47 -2.60 -7.57
CA LYS A 241 -36.98 -1.81 -8.70
C LYS A 241 -37.58 -2.70 -9.79
N VAL A 242 -36.84 -3.70 -10.28
CA VAL A 242 -37.33 -4.63 -11.32
C VAL A 242 -38.54 -5.42 -10.83
N MET A 243 -38.57 -5.86 -9.57
CA MET A 243 -39.72 -6.54 -8.99
C MET A 243 -40.98 -5.65 -8.98
N ALA A 244 -40.86 -4.39 -8.57
CA ALA A 244 -41.96 -3.43 -8.59
C ALA A 244 -42.46 -3.16 -10.03
N ASP A 245 -41.55 -3.02 -10.99
CA ASP A 245 -41.91 -2.75 -12.39
C ASP A 245 -42.62 -3.96 -13.05
N VAL A 246 -42.19 -5.19 -12.77
CA VAL A 246 -42.88 -6.42 -13.22
C VAL A 246 -44.25 -6.56 -12.53
N MET A 247 -44.36 -6.23 -11.24
CA MET A 247 -45.64 -6.22 -10.53
C MET A 247 -46.60 -5.15 -11.07
N GLU A 248 -46.12 -3.94 -11.40
CA GLU A 248 -46.93 -2.89 -12.02
C GLU A 248 -47.40 -3.30 -13.43
N ALA A 249 -46.55 -3.93 -14.23
CA ALA A 249 -46.92 -4.48 -15.53
C ALA A 249 -47.99 -5.58 -15.42
N LYS A 250 -47.87 -6.47 -14.43
CA LYS A 250 -48.89 -7.49 -14.14
C LYS A 250 -50.20 -6.87 -13.67
N MET A 251 -50.16 -5.90 -12.76
CA MET A 251 -51.35 -5.18 -12.29
C MET A 251 -52.08 -4.51 -13.45
N LYS A 252 -51.35 -3.85 -14.37
CA LYS A 252 -51.94 -3.25 -15.59
C LYS A 252 -52.58 -4.30 -16.51
N ARG A 253 -51.99 -5.49 -16.64
CA ARG A 253 -52.51 -6.59 -17.46
C ARG A 253 -53.76 -7.25 -16.85
N LEU A 254 -53.79 -7.43 -15.53
CA LEU A 254 -54.93 -8.00 -14.81
C LEU A 254 -56.09 -7.00 -14.65
N ASN A 255 -55.77 -5.69 -14.60
CA ASN A 255 -56.72 -4.60 -14.36
C ASN A 255 -57.66 -4.86 -13.15
N PRO A 256 -57.11 -5.16 -11.95
CA PRO A 256 -57.93 -5.44 -10.76
C PRO A 256 -58.71 -4.19 -10.36
N THR A 257 -59.79 -4.40 -9.60
CA THR A 257 -60.68 -3.32 -9.13
C THR A 257 -60.92 -3.39 -7.62
N GLY A 258 -61.41 -2.29 -7.03
CA GLY A 258 -61.76 -2.21 -5.61
C GLY A 258 -60.61 -2.60 -4.68
N LYS A 259 -60.90 -3.47 -3.71
CA LYS A 259 -59.95 -3.89 -2.66
C LYS A 259 -58.67 -4.52 -3.22
N GLU A 260 -58.79 -5.40 -4.22
CA GLU A 260 -57.63 -6.09 -4.78
C GLU A 260 -56.63 -5.10 -5.38
N ARG A 261 -57.13 -4.09 -6.10
CA ARG A 261 -56.29 -3.03 -6.67
C ARG A 261 -55.54 -2.24 -5.59
N ALA A 262 -56.21 -1.85 -4.51
CA ALA A 262 -55.58 -1.15 -3.40
C ALA A 262 -54.48 -1.99 -2.73
N GLU A 263 -54.69 -3.31 -2.61
CA GLU A 263 -53.66 -4.22 -2.10
C GLU A 263 -52.47 -4.36 -3.06
N TRP A 264 -52.69 -4.40 -4.38
CA TRP A 264 -51.62 -4.36 -5.38
C TRP A 264 -50.81 -3.06 -5.31
N GLU A 265 -51.48 -1.91 -5.25
CA GLU A 265 -50.85 -0.59 -5.17
C GLU A 265 -50.03 -0.44 -3.88
N ALA A 266 -50.52 -0.97 -2.74
CA ALA A 266 -49.77 -1.03 -1.49
C ALA A 266 -48.54 -1.96 -1.55
N ASP A 267 -48.67 -3.13 -2.16
CA ASP A 267 -47.55 -4.08 -2.32
C ASP A 267 -46.44 -3.49 -3.22
N ILE A 268 -46.81 -2.81 -4.31
CA ILE A 268 -45.87 -2.12 -5.22
C ILE A 268 -45.21 -0.92 -4.52
N ALA A 269 -45.98 -0.12 -3.77
CA ALA A 269 -45.46 1.04 -3.04
C ALA A 269 -44.41 0.62 -2.00
N SER A 270 -44.67 -0.45 -1.24
CA SER A 270 -43.73 -1.01 -0.26
C SER A 270 -42.41 -1.43 -0.90
N ILE A 271 -42.43 -2.12 -2.05
CA ILE A 271 -41.19 -2.50 -2.75
C ILE A 271 -40.45 -1.26 -3.31
N ARG A 272 -41.19 -0.25 -3.81
CA ARG A 272 -40.57 0.98 -4.33
C ARG A 272 -39.89 1.81 -3.24
N ASP A 273 -40.44 1.84 -2.04
CA ASP A 273 -39.81 2.47 -0.88
C ASP A 273 -38.43 1.86 -0.60
N VAL A 274 -38.30 0.54 -0.62
CA VAL A 274 -36.99 -0.15 -0.48
C VAL A 274 -36.02 0.22 -1.59
N ALA A 275 -36.49 0.25 -2.84
CA ALA A 275 -35.65 0.59 -3.98
C ALA A 275 -35.09 2.01 -3.88
N GLN A 276 -35.82 2.94 -3.25
CA GLN A 276 -35.42 4.34 -3.04
C GLN A 276 -34.57 4.53 -1.78
N THR A 277 -34.94 3.91 -0.66
CA THR A 277 -34.30 4.10 0.65
C THR A 277 -33.07 3.22 0.87
N GLY A 278 -32.97 2.09 0.17
CA GLY A 278 -31.96 1.06 0.46
C GLY A 278 -32.21 0.30 1.76
N ALA A 279 -33.47 0.24 2.21
CA ALA A 279 -33.88 -0.60 3.35
C ALA A 279 -33.50 -2.10 3.12
N PRO A 280 -33.31 -2.89 4.19
CA PRO A 280 -32.95 -4.31 4.05
C PRO A 280 -34.07 -5.18 3.45
N GLY A 281 -35.31 -4.70 3.41
CA GLY A 281 -36.44 -5.36 2.73
C GLY A 281 -37.75 -4.58 2.86
N PRO A 282 -38.81 -4.99 2.15
CA PRO A 282 -40.09 -4.28 2.10
C PRO A 282 -40.82 -4.28 3.44
N THR A 283 -41.31 -3.11 3.85
CA THR A 283 -42.18 -2.96 5.02
C THR A 283 -43.51 -3.68 4.75
N PRO A 284 -43.90 -4.70 5.55
CA PRO A 284 -45.14 -5.45 5.33
C PRO A 284 -46.38 -4.56 5.15
N PRO A 285 -47.02 -4.52 3.97
CA PRO A 285 -48.26 -3.78 3.76
C PRO A 285 -49.48 -4.51 4.39
N ASP A 286 -49.29 -5.76 4.81
CA ASP A 286 -50.22 -6.54 5.63
C ASP A 286 -49.42 -7.34 6.67
N PRO A 287 -49.50 -6.99 7.97
CA PRO A 287 -48.81 -7.73 9.04
C PRO A 287 -49.24 -9.20 9.14
N SER A 288 -50.42 -9.54 8.66
CA SER A 288 -50.97 -10.91 8.66
C SER A 288 -50.37 -11.77 7.54
N ASN A 289 -49.83 -11.14 6.49
CA ASN A 289 -49.14 -11.81 5.39
C ASN A 289 -47.92 -10.97 4.94
N PRO A 290 -46.82 -10.99 5.70
CA PRO A 290 -45.68 -10.11 5.49
C PRO A 290 -44.89 -10.39 4.20
N THR A 291 -45.20 -11.49 3.50
CA THR A 291 -44.60 -11.86 2.22
C THR A 291 -45.60 -11.82 1.06
N ARG A 292 -46.78 -11.21 1.22
CA ARG A 292 -47.83 -11.12 0.17
C ARG A 292 -47.28 -10.68 -1.20
N TYR A 293 -46.37 -9.71 -1.21
CA TYR A 293 -45.72 -9.20 -2.42
C TYR A 293 -44.89 -10.27 -3.17
N MET A 294 -44.28 -11.24 -2.47
CA MET A 294 -43.55 -12.36 -3.09
C MET A 294 -44.48 -13.31 -3.85
N LEU A 295 -45.75 -13.41 -3.40
CA LEU A 295 -46.76 -14.29 -4.00
C LEU A 295 -47.50 -13.63 -5.18
N ARG A 296 -47.25 -12.34 -5.45
CA ARG A 296 -47.89 -11.60 -6.56
C ARG A 296 -47.38 -12.06 -7.93
N LEU A 297 -46.14 -12.55 -8.03
CA LEU A 297 -45.54 -13.04 -9.28
C LEU A 297 -45.61 -14.57 -9.34
N ASP A 298 -46.13 -15.10 -10.45
CA ASP A 298 -46.09 -16.54 -10.71
C ASP A 298 -44.68 -17.00 -11.15
N SER A 299 -44.47 -18.31 -11.28
CA SER A 299 -43.15 -18.88 -11.62
C SER A 299 -42.58 -18.36 -12.95
N ASN A 300 -43.42 -18.08 -13.96
CA ASN A 300 -42.95 -17.54 -15.24
C ASN A 300 -42.55 -16.07 -15.10
N GLU A 301 -43.31 -15.30 -14.35
CA GLU A 301 -43.05 -13.89 -14.09
C GLU A 301 -41.83 -13.69 -13.17
N GLN A 302 -41.58 -14.62 -12.25
CA GLN A 302 -40.34 -14.68 -11.48
C GLN A 302 -39.13 -14.93 -12.38
N VAL A 303 -39.25 -15.79 -13.42
CA VAL A 303 -38.20 -15.96 -14.44
C VAL A 303 -37.99 -14.68 -15.24
N VAL A 304 -39.05 -14.01 -15.69
CA VAL A 304 -38.95 -12.70 -16.39
C VAL A 304 -38.27 -11.64 -15.51
N MET A 305 -38.65 -11.55 -14.24
CA MET A 305 -38.04 -10.65 -13.26
C MET A 305 -36.55 -10.95 -13.08
N MET A 306 -36.16 -12.23 -12.99
CA MET A 306 -34.75 -12.63 -12.87
C MET A 306 -33.93 -12.37 -14.15
N GLN A 307 -34.52 -12.55 -15.34
CA GLN A 307 -33.88 -12.21 -16.61
C GLN A 307 -33.66 -10.70 -16.74
N GLU A 308 -34.68 -9.90 -16.47
CA GLU A 308 -34.60 -8.44 -16.56
C GLU A 308 -33.69 -7.84 -15.49
N TYR A 309 -33.69 -8.39 -14.27
CA TYR A 309 -32.71 -8.05 -13.25
C TYR A 309 -31.28 -8.39 -13.71
N SER A 310 -31.06 -9.56 -14.32
CA SER A 310 -29.74 -9.94 -14.83
C SER A 310 -29.25 -8.99 -15.91
N ARG A 311 -30.13 -8.58 -16.85
CA ARG A 311 -29.83 -7.61 -17.90
C ARG A 311 -29.47 -6.24 -17.33
N GLN A 312 -30.35 -5.66 -16.50
CA GLN A 312 -30.09 -4.34 -15.90
C GLN A 312 -28.86 -4.37 -14.97
N SER A 313 -28.64 -5.46 -14.23
CA SER A 313 -27.49 -5.62 -13.33
C SER A 313 -26.17 -5.65 -14.09
N GLN A 314 -26.11 -6.32 -15.25
CA GLN A 314 -24.95 -6.27 -16.13
C GLN A 314 -24.70 -4.84 -16.68
N GLU A 315 -25.74 -4.15 -17.12
CA GLU A 315 -25.65 -2.77 -17.63
C GLU A 315 -25.16 -1.78 -16.56
N GLU A 316 -25.73 -1.82 -15.36
CA GLU A 316 -25.29 -0.98 -14.24
C GLU A 316 -23.89 -1.37 -13.74
N THR A 317 -23.56 -2.66 -13.64
CA THR A 317 -22.20 -3.11 -13.29
C THR A 317 -21.16 -2.62 -14.31
N ALA A 318 -21.50 -2.60 -15.60
CA ALA A 318 -20.63 -2.06 -16.63
C ALA A 318 -20.43 -0.54 -16.48
N LYS A 319 -21.49 0.23 -16.14
CA LYS A 319 -21.39 1.67 -15.83
C LYS A 319 -20.51 1.92 -14.60
N CYS A 320 -20.74 1.21 -13.49
CA CYS A 320 -19.93 1.33 -12.28
C CYS A 320 -18.45 0.99 -12.54
N SER A 321 -18.19 -0.04 -13.34
CA SER A 321 -16.83 -0.43 -13.75
C SER A 321 -16.16 0.66 -14.60
N ALA A 322 -16.89 1.26 -15.54
CA ALA A 322 -16.41 2.37 -16.35
C ALA A 322 -16.07 3.62 -15.51
N MET A 323 -16.87 3.93 -14.48
CA MET A 323 -16.61 5.00 -13.51
C MET A 323 -15.35 4.73 -12.67
N ALA A 324 -15.12 3.47 -12.27
CA ALA A 324 -13.94 3.03 -11.51
C ALA A 324 -12.60 3.12 -12.27
N GLY A 325 -12.56 3.79 -13.42
CA GLY A 325 -11.34 3.96 -14.21
C GLY A 325 -10.88 2.70 -14.94
N SER A 326 -11.61 1.58 -14.90
CA SER A 326 -11.19 0.34 -15.58
C SER A 326 -11.16 0.48 -17.12
N GLY A 327 -11.85 1.49 -17.66
CA GLY A 327 -11.78 1.88 -19.08
C GLY A 327 -10.91 3.11 -19.38
N LYS A 328 -10.59 3.94 -18.37
CA LYS A 328 -9.69 5.10 -18.47
C LYS A 328 -8.72 5.09 -17.30
N ILE A 329 -7.62 4.35 -17.49
CA ILE A 329 -6.36 4.69 -16.86
C ILE A 329 -6.12 6.17 -17.16
N GLU A 330 -6.08 7.00 -16.13
CA GLU A 330 -5.56 8.36 -16.26
C GLU A 330 -4.19 8.24 -16.93
N GLU A 331 -4.02 8.86 -18.10
CA GLU A 331 -2.73 8.95 -18.77
C GLU A 331 -1.81 9.84 -17.92
N ARG A 332 -1.30 9.28 -16.81
CA ARG A 332 0.05 9.60 -16.38
C ARG A 332 0.91 9.36 -17.62
N PRO A 333 1.56 10.38 -18.21
CA PRO A 333 2.49 10.15 -19.29
C PRO A 333 3.47 9.10 -18.77
N VAL A 334 3.66 8.03 -19.55
CA VAL A 334 4.37 6.83 -19.13
C VAL A 334 5.87 7.15 -19.02
N LYS A 335 6.26 7.89 -17.97
CA LYS A 335 7.65 8.26 -17.66
C LYS A 335 8.52 7.03 -17.38
N SER A 336 7.90 5.87 -17.14
CA SER A 336 8.55 4.56 -17.15
C SER A 336 7.65 3.52 -17.84
N GLY A 337 7.93 3.24 -19.12
CA GLY A 337 7.50 1.97 -19.72
C GLY A 337 8.11 0.83 -18.92
N GLY A 338 7.32 -0.20 -18.58
CA GLY A 338 7.74 -1.28 -17.68
C GLY A 338 8.99 -1.99 -18.18
N LEU A 339 10.04 -2.02 -17.35
CA LEU A 339 11.33 -2.70 -17.58
C LEU A 339 11.88 -2.64 -19.02
N VAL A 340 11.70 -1.50 -19.70
CA VAL A 340 12.34 -1.24 -21.00
C VAL A 340 13.78 -0.78 -20.76
N ASP A 341 14.73 -1.41 -21.43
CA ASP A 341 16.09 -0.86 -21.54
C ASP A 341 16.05 0.45 -22.35
N LYS A 342 15.95 1.57 -21.63
CA LYS A 342 15.88 2.91 -22.21
C LYS A 342 17.14 3.31 -22.98
N SER A 343 18.26 2.58 -22.87
CA SER A 343 19.48 2.86 -23.63
C SER A 343 19.33 2.65 -25.15
N LYS A 344 18.32 1.88 -25.57
CA LYS A 344 18.00 1.63 -26.99
C LYS A 344 16.79 2.41 -27.51
N SER A 345 16.23 3.33 -26.72
CA SER A 345 15.09 4.14 -27.18
C SER A 345 15.52 5.18 -28.21
N PRO A 346 14.87 5.28 -29.40
CA PRO A 346 15.17 6.33 -30.38
C PRO A 346 15.03 7.76 -29.83
N ALA A 347 14.24 7.94 -28.76
CA ALA A 347 14.00 9.20 -28.08
C ALA A 347 15.13 9.65 -27.13
N ASN A 348 16.14 8.81 -26.85
CA ASN A 348 17.26 9.18 -25.97
C ASN A 348 18.62 8.68 -26.48
N LYS A 349 19.17 9.38 -27.47
CA LYS A 349 20.48 9.08 -28.09
C LYS A 349 21.71 9.29 -27.17
N GLN A 350 21.51 9.67 -25.91
CA GLN A 350 22.60 9.99 -24.96
C GLN A 350 22.71 8.98 -23.80
N ALA A 351 21.78 8.03 -23.68
CA ALA A 351 21.78 7.04 -22.61
C ALA A 351 22.90 5.99 -22.79
N LYS A 352 24.00 6.16 -22.07
CA LYS A 352 25.06 5.14 -21.97
C LYS A 352 24.65 4.02 -21.02
N VAL A 353 24.85 2.77 -21.43
CA VAL A 353 24.70 1.59 -20.56
C VAL A 353 25.67 1.70 -19.39
N GLN A 354 25.15 1.90 -18.18
CA GLN A 354 25.94 1.68 -16.97
C GLN A 354 26.15 0.17 -16.82
N LYS A 355 27.42 -0.27 -16.77
CA LYS A 355 27.73 -1.64 -16.36
C LYS A 355 27.28 -1.81 -14.91
N VAL A 356 26.30 -2.69 -14.68
CA VAL A 356 25.95 -3.13 -13.33
C VAL A 356 27.20 -3.78 -12.73
N LYS A 357 27.62 -3.29 -11.56
CA LYS A 357 28.74 -3.86 -10.84
C LYS A 357 28.27 -5.17 -10.21
N GLU A 358 28.87 -6.29 -10.57
CA GLU A 358 28.66 -7.55 -9.86
C GLU A 358 29.30 -7.43 -8.46
N TYR A 359 28.50 -7.65 -7.43
CA TYR A 359 28.95 -7.66 -6.04
C TYR A 359 29.36 -9.08 -5.63
N THR A 360 30.42 -9.21 -4.86
CA THR A 360 30.88 -10.53 -4.39
C THR A 360 29.99 -11.03 -3.24
N GLN A 361 30.03 -12.35 -3.01
CA GLN A 361 29.20 -12.98 -1.98
C GLN A 361 29.60 -12.60 -0.54
N GLU A 362 30.76 -11.97 -0.36
CA GLU A 362 31.25 -11.45 0.92
C GLU A 362 30.76 -10.01 1.17
N GLU A 363 30.73 -9.16 0.13
CA GLU A 363 30.19 -7.78 0.21
C GLU A 363 28.72 -7.75 0.66
N LEU A 364 27.97 -8.84 0.42
CA LEU A 364 26.56 -8.94 0.79
C LEU A 364 26.33 -9.25 2.28
N ASN A 365 27.26 -9.83 3.04
CA ASN A 365 26.93 -10.44 4.35
C ASN A 365 26.79 -9.49 5.56
N TYR A 366 26.88 -8.17 5.38
CA TYR A 366 26.78 -7.19 6.49
C TYR A 366 25.38 -6.56 6.60
N GLY A 367 24.55 -7.05 7.54
CA GLY A 367 23.26 -6.41 7.87
C GLY A 367 22.33 -7.25 8.74
N ARG A 368 22.50 -7.22 10.07
CA ARG A 368 21.58 -7.89 11.02
C ARG A 368 20.46 -6.93 11.46
N GLY A 369 19.21 -7.23 11.13
CA GLY A 369 18.04 -6.71 11.84
C GLY A 369 17.19 -5.60 11.18
N GLY A 370 17.46 -5.23 9.91
CA GLY A 370 16.64 -4.29 9.15
C GLY A 370 15.98 -4.91 7.90
N SER A 371 15.43 -4.05 7.05
CA SER A 371 14.94 -4.38 5.68
C SER A 371 16.01 -4.93 4.73
N THR A 372 17.24 -5.08 5.22
CA THR A 372 18.40 -5.73 4.59
C THR A 372 18.53 -7.22 4.93
N ASN A 373 17.52 -7.86 5.54
CA ASN A 373 17.59 -9.28 5.88
C ASN A 373 17.67 -10.16 4.60
N LEU A 374 18.88 -10.60 4.26
CA LEU A 374 19.16 -11.36 3.04
C LEU A 374 18.52 -12.75 3.02
N LEU A 375 18.11 -13.29 4.17
CA LEU A 375 17.33 -14.53 4.21
C LEU A 375 15.87 -14.30 3.80
N ALA A 376 15.31 -13.12 4.08
CA ALA A 376 14.03 -12.71 3.50
C ALA A 376 14.20 -12.46 2.00
N LEU A 377 15.17 -11.63 1.58
CA LEU A 377 15.43 -11.37 0.15
C LEU A 377 15.75 -12.63 -0.66
N ARG A 378 16.43 -13.64 -0.08
CA ARG A 378 16.68 -14.94 -0.72
C ARG A 378 15.40 -15.78 -0.81
N ARG A 379 14.52 -15.72 0.19
CA ARG A 379 13.20 -16.37 0.15
C ARG A 379 12.33 -15.71 -0.93
N ASP A 380 12.29 -14.39 -0.97
CA ASP A 380 11.51 -13.61 -1.93
C ASP A 380 12.01 -13.82 -3.37
N ARG A 381 13.33 -13.96 -3.57
CA ARG A 381 13.90 -14.43 -4.85
C ARG A 381 13.44 -15.85 -5.20
N GLY A 382 13.56 -16.80 -4.28
CA GLY A 382 13.09 -18.18 -4.49
C GLY A 382 11.58 -18.30 -4.79
N CYS A 383 10.80 -17.29 -4.39
CA CYS A 383 9.39 -17.13 -4.74
C CYS A 383 9.17 -16.52 -6.12
N ALA A 384 10.05 -15.60 -6.53
CA ALA A 384 10.04 -15.00 -7.86
C ALA A 384 10.62 -15.91 -8.96
N ASP A 385 11.39 -16.95 -8.63
CA ASP A 385 12.00 -17.87 -9.60
C ASP A 385 10.99 -18.50 -10.58
N ALA A 386 9.72 -18.68 -10.17
CA ALA A 386 8.66 -19.19 -11.04
C ALA A 386 8.02 -18.13 -11.97
N LEU A 387 8.32 -16.84 -11.78
CA LEU A 387 7.96 -15.75 -12.70
C LEU A 387 9.02 -15.49 -13.76
N ILE A 388 10.27 -15.85 -13.48
CA ILE A 388 11.43 -15.59 -14.34
C ILE A 388 11.20 -16.20 -15.74
N GLY A 389 10.99 -15.35 -16.75
CA GLY A 389 10.71 -15.75 -18.13
C GLY A 389 9.26 -16.19 -18.40
N HIS A 390 8.35 -16.05 -17.44
CA HIS A 390 6.94 -16.41 -17.60
C HIS A 390 6.22 -15.49 -18.60
N LEU A 391 6.48 -14.18 -18.56
CA LEU A 391 5.89 -13.23 -19.53
C LEU A 391 6.34 -13.58 -20.95
N ALA A 392 7.61 -13.96 -21.10
CA ALA A 392 8.17 -14.36 -22.39
C ALA A 392 7.54 -15.65 -22.93
N LYS A 393 7.30 -16.63 -22.05
CA LYS A 393 6.58 -17.85 -22.40
C LYS A 393 5.16 -17.56 -22.89
N LEU A 394 4.38 -16.79 -22.14
CA LEU A 394 3.00 -16.42 -22.51
C LEU A 394 2.94 -15.65 -23.83
N THR A 395 3.88 -14.72 -24.05
CA THR A 395 3.97 -13.95 -25.29
C THR A 395 4.27 -14.83 -26.49
N ALA A 396 5.21 -15.78 -26.36
CA ALA A 396 5.48 -16.78 -27.39
C ALA A 396 4.28 -17.71 -27.65
N ASP A 397 3.61 -18.21 -26.60
CA ASP A 397 2.42 -19.06 -26.72
C ASP A 397 1.29 -18.35 -27.48
N LYS A 398 1.05 -17.06 -27.18
CA LYS A 398 0.01 -16.25 -27.85
C LYS A 398 0.35 -15.94 -29.31
N LEU A 399 1.59 -15.55 -29.60
CA LEU A 399 2.06 -15.31 -30.97
C LEU A 399 1.99 -16.58 -31.82
N GLU A 400 2.38 -17.73 -31.27
CA GLU A 400 2.33 -19.02 -31.97
C GLU A 400 0.88 -19.49 -32.23
N ALA A 401 -0.02 -19.35 -31.25
CA ALA A 401 -1.44 -19.63 -31.44
C ALA A 401 -2.05 -18.74 -32.53
N LYS A 402 -1.73 -17.45 -32.52
CA LYS A 402 -2.21 -16.48 -33.52
C LYS A 402 -1.63 -16.74 -34.92
N LEU A 403 -0.36 -17.12 -35.03
CA LEU A 403 0.26 -17.52 -36.29
C LEU A 403 -0.47 -18.72 -36.92
N LYS A 404 -0.83 -19.72 -36.12
CA LYS A 404 -1.58 -20.90 -36.55
C LYS A 404 -3.02 -20.56 -36.97
N ALA A 405 -3.66 -19.58 -36.31
CA ALA A 405 -5.01 -19.13 -36.63
C ALA A 405 -5.07 -18.18 -37.84
N THR A 406 -3.97 -17.51 -38.20
CA THR A 406 -3.95 -16.49 -39.26
C THR A 406 -3.67 -17.11 -40.63
N SER A 407 -4.70 -17.19 -41.47
CA SER A 407 -4.58 -17.53 -42.89
C SER A 407 -4.16 -16.31 -43.73
N GLY A 408 -3.65 -16.55 -44.94
CA GLY A 408 -3.35 -15.47 -45.91
C GLY A 408 -2.10 -14.61 -45.62
N LEU A 409 -1.31 -14.92 -44.59
CA LEU A 409 0.01 -14.31 -44.41
C LEU A 409 0.95 -14.67 -45.57
N ASP A 410 1.58 -13.66 -46.16
CA ASP A 410 2.68 -13.87 -47.10
C ASP A 410 3.89 -14.53 -46.43
N ALA A 411 4.77 -15.12 -47.23
CA ALA A 411 5.90 -15.90 -46.75
C ALA A 411 6.91 -15.07 -45.92
N GLN A 412 7.06 -13.78 -46.24
CA GLN A 412 7.95 -12.90 -45.48
C GLN A 412 7.37 -12.64 -44.10
N LYS A 413 6.13 -12.16 -43.99
CA LYS A 413 5.47 -11.93 -42.68
C LYS A 413 5.43 -13.20 -41.85
N ARG A 414 5.14 -14.37 -42.44
CA ARG A 414 5.19 -15.66 -41.74
C ARG A 414 6.57 -15.93 -41.14
N LYS A 415 7.64 -15.81 -41.93
CA LYS A 415 9.02 -15.97 -41.45
C LYS A 415 9.34 -15.00 -40.30
N GLU A 416 8.99 -13.73 -40.46
CA GLU A 416 9.22 -12.74 -39.41
C GLU A 416 8.42 -13.05 -38.12
N TRP A 417 7.22 -13.64 -38.21
CA TRP A 417 6.46 -14.13 -37.04
C TRP A 417 7.16 -15.31 -36.35
N GLU A 418 7.68 -16.25 -37.11
CA GLU A 418 8.45 -17.39 -36.61
C GLU A 418 9.75 -16.93 -35.91
N GLU A 419 10.42 -15.89 -36.43
CA GLU A 419 11.58 -15.25 -35.80
C GLU A 419 11.26 -14.62 -34.44
N ASP A 420 10.18 -13.82 -34.32
CA ASP A 420 9.82 -13.20 -33.03
C ASP A 420 9.36 -14.26 -32.01
N ILE A 421 8.64 -15.30 -32.45
CA ILE A 421 8.29 -16.44 -31.59
C ILE A 421 9.57 -17.11 -31.09
N ALA A 422 10.54 -17.38 -31.95
CA ALA A 422 11.82 -17.97 -31.56
C ALA A 422 12.59 -17.08 -30.55
N ALA A 423 12.61 -15.76 -30.75
CA ALA A 423 13.23 -14.81 -29.83
C ALA A 423 12.54 -14.82 -28.44
N TRP A 424 11.21 -14.81 -28.39
CA TRP A 424 10.45 -14.91 -27.13
C TRP A 424 10.60 -16.27 -26.44
N ARG A 425 10.68 -17.38 -27.20
CA ARG A 425 11.02 -18.70 -26.65
C ARG A 425 12.44 -18.75 -26.09
N ALA A 426 13.40 -18.09 -26.74
CA ALA A 426 14.78 -17.99 -26.26
C ALA A 426 14.88 -17.16 -24.97
N ALA A 427 14.17 -16.03 -24.89
CA ALA A 427 14.06 -15.22 -23.68
C ALA A 427 13.51 -16.02 -22.50
N GLY A 428 12.38 -16.73 -22.68
CA GLY A 428 11.80 -17.58 -21.64
C GLY A 428 12.77 -18.68 -21.15
N LYS A 429 13.51 -19.32 -22.06
CA LYS A 429 14.56 -20.30 -21.70
C LYS A 429 15.75 -19.67 -20.96
N ALA A 430 16.07 -18.42 -21.24
CA ALA A 430 17.14 -17.67 -20.60
C ALA A 430 16.70 -16.98 -19.29
N GLY A 431 15.45 -17.17 -18.85
CA GLY A 431 14.90 -16.49 -17.68
C GLY A 431 14.75 -14.98 -17.86
N LYS A 432 14.52 -14.51 -19.09
CA LYS A 432 14.24 -13.10 -19.39
C LYS A 432 12.77 -12.92 -19.72
N ASP A 433 12.14 -11.92 -19.14
CA ASP A 433 10.77 -11.47 -19.50
C ASP A 433 10.76 -10.47 -20.68
N SER A 434 11.90 -10.28 -21.35
CA SER A 434 12.04 -9.50 -22.58
C SER A 434 12.86 -10.24 -23.62
N ALA A 435 12.37 -10.23 -24.87
CA ALA A 435 13.08 -10.76 -26.02
C ALA A 435 14.03 -9.73 -26.65
N GLU A 436 15.17 -10.21 -27.14
CA GLU A 436 16.02 -9.46 -28.07
C GLU A 436 15.39 -9.59 -29.46
N SER A 437 15.00 -8.46 -30.07
CA SER A 437 14.34 -8.50 -31.38
C SER A 437 15.30 -8.96 -32.47
N PRO A 438 14.84 -9.83 -33.39
CA PRO A 438 15.63 -10.29 -34.53
C PRO A 438 15.75 -9.26 -35.68
N GLY A 439 15.20 -8.05 -35.52
CA GLY A 439 15.32 -6.95 -36.49
C GLY A 439 15.48 -5.56 -35.84
N ASP A 440 15.59 -4.53 -36.67
CA ASP A 440 15.88 -3.14 -36.23
C ASP A 440 14.80 -2.53 -35.32
N ASP A 441 13.55 -3.00 -35.42
CA ASP A 441 12.46 -2.60 -34.54
C ASP A 441 12.33 -3.57 -33.35
N PRO A 442 12.59 -3.13 -32.10
CA PRO A 442 12.38 -3.94 -30.90
C PRO A 442 10.90 -4.18 -30.55
N TYR A 443 9.95 -3.51 -31.21
CA TYR A 443 8.53 -3.54 -30.90
C TYR A 443 7.66 -4.28 -31.92
N ARG A 444 8.22 -4.76 -33.04
CA ARG A 444 7.54 -5.46 -34.15
C ARG A 444 6.56 -6.56 -33.71
N TRP A 445 6.85 -7.26 -32.61
CA TRP A 445 6.00 -8.30 -32.06
C TRP A 445 4.68 -7.77 -31.48
N GLN A 446 4.64 -6.50 -31.04
CA GLN A 446 3.45 -5.89 -30.43
C GLN A 446 2.35 -5.69 -31.45
N ASP A 447 2.69 -5.24 -32.66
CA ASP A 447 1.74 -5.00 -33.77
C ASP A 447 1.03 -6.27 -34.24
N ARG A 448 1.59 -7.43 -33.89
CA ARG A 448 1.05 -8.75 -34.21
C ARG A 448 -0.04 -9.16 -33.24
N LEU A 449 -0.08 -8.57 -32.04
CA LEU A 449 -1.09 -8.82 -31.01
C LEU A 449 -2.10 -7.66 -30.97
N THR A 450 -3.36 -7.94 -30.65
CA THR A 450 -4.32 -6.88 -30.33
C THR A 450 -4.07 -6.33 -28.93
N ARG A 451 -4.74 -5.24 -28.57
CA ARG A 451 -4.69 -4.68 -27.21
C ARG A 451 -5.18 -5.69 -26.17
N GLU A 452 -6.24 -6.41 -26.51
CA GLU A 452 -6.92 -7.41 -25.67
C GLU A 452 -6.00 -8.61 -25.43
N GLU A 453 -5.29 -9.08 -26.46
CA GLU A 453 -4.34 -10.19 -26.34
C GLU A 453 -3.13 -9.82 -25.46
N ARG A 454 -2.62 -8.58 -25.58
CA ARG A 454 -1.56 -8.08 -24.67
C ARG A 454 -2.08 -7.92 -23.24
N GLN A 455 -3.33 -7.50 -23.06
CA GLN A 455 -3.97 -7.43 -21.74
C GLN A 455 -4.16 -8.83 -21.13
N GLU A 456 -4.55 -9.82 -21.92
CA GLU A 456 -4.68 -11.23 -21.49
C GLU A 456 -3.35 -11.80 -20.99
N ILE A 457 -2.26 -11.61 -21.74
CA ILE A 457 -0.89 -11.99 -21.33
C ILE A 457 -0.54 -11.35 -19.99
N ASN A 458 -0.77 -10.03 -19.84
CA ASN A 458 -0.49 -9.31 -18.60
C ASN A 458 -1.35 -9.83 -17.43
N MET A 459 -2.64 -10.09 -17.64
CA MET A 459 -3.52 -10.64 -16.60
C MET A 459 -3.07 -12.04 -16.15
N GLN A 460 -2.67 -12.91 -17.09
CA GLN A 460 -2.17 -14.25 -16.77
C GLN A 460 -0.83 -14.18 -16.01
N HIS A 461 0.08 -13.28 -16.38
CA HIS A 461 1.33 -13.05 -15.65
C HIS A 461 1.08 -12.50 -14.23
N VAL A 462 0.21 -11.49 -14.07
CA VAL A 462 -0.18 -10.93 -12.76
C VAL A 462 -0.90 -11.98 -11.89
N ALA A 463 -1.74 -12.83 -12.47
CA ALA A 463 -2.41 -13.91 -11.75
C ALA A 463 -1.40 -14.93 -11.17
N LEU A 464 -0.36 -15.29 -11.93
CA LEU A 464 0.71 -16.14 -11.41
C LEU A 464 1.50 -15.42 -10.30
N ASN A 465 1.85 -14.15 -10.49
CA ASN A 465 2.56 -13.36 -9.47
C ASN A 465 1.78 -13.31 -8.15
N ASN A 466 0.49 -12.98 -8.22
CA ASN A 466 -0.38 -12.92 -7.03
C ASN A 466 -0.52 -14.28 -6.34
N LYS A 467 -0.57 -15.38 -7.12
CA LYS A 467 -0.57 -16.74 -6.58
C LYS A 467 0.74 -17.05 -5.84
N LEU A 468 1.89 -16.78 -6.44
CA LEU A 468 3.21 -17.03 -5.85
C LEU A 468 3.44 -16.19 -4.59
N MET A 469 3.10 -14.90 -4.62
CA MET A 469 3.15 -14.03 -3.44
C MET A 469 2.26 -14.55 -2.31
N LYS A 470 1.05 -15.05 -2.63
CA LYS A 470 0.15 -15.67 -1.63
C LYS A 470 0.75 -16.96 -1.04
N GLU A 471 1.27 -17.85 -1.89
CA GLU A 471 1.92 -19.09 -1.44
C GLU A 471 3.13 -18.81 -0.56
N CYS A 472 3.94 -17.79 -0.91
CA CYS A 472 5.12 -17.43 -0.15
C CYS A 472 4.84 -16.71 1.17
N ASN A 473 3.84 -15.83 1.20
CA ASN A 473 3.36 -15.23 2.44
C ASN A 473 2.67 -16.26 3.36
N SER A 474 2.14 -17.36 2.81
CA SER A 474 1.49 -18.43 3.58
C SER A 474 2.45 -19.43 4.21
N LYS A 475 3.72 -19.51 3.76
CA LYS A 475 4.73 -20.35 4.40
C LYS A 475 5.14 -19.71 5.71
N PRO A 476 5.01 -20.40 6.87
CA PRO A 476 5.36 -19.80 8.15
C PRO A 476 6.80 -19.31 8.12
N SER A 477 7.01 -18.05 8.52
CA SER A 477 8.33 -17.59 8.88
C SER A 477 8.81 -18.47 10.04
N GLY A 478 9.77 -19.36 9.77
CA GLY A 478 10.47 -20.13 10.80
C GLY A 478 11.41 -19.24 11.61
N LEU A 479 10.80 -18.28 12.33
CA LEU A 479 11.37 -17.32 13.27
C LEU A 479 10.50 -17.37 14.54
#